data_AF-A0A0M4G725-F1
#
_entry.id   AF-A0A0M4G725-F1
#
_cell.length_a   1.000
_cell.length_b   1.000
_cell.length_c   1.000
_cell.angle_alpha   90.00
_cell.angle_beta   90.00
_cell.angle_gamma   90.00
#
_symmetry.space_group_name_H-M   'P 1'
#
loop_
_entity.id
_entity.type
_entity.pdbx_description
1 polymer ?
#
loop_
_entity_poly.entity_id
_entity_poly.type
_entity_poly.pdbx_seq_one_letter_code
_entity_poly.pdbx_strand_id
1 'polypeptide(L)'
;MKKIMISLMLLLSLVLFEAPALAAGADEFIIINKANNKLAYYDNNKLVKTFKVGTGRQPSYTPEGKFKVVNKIKNRPYYSANIPGGDPRNPLGNRWLGLNARGTWGTTYAIHGNNNPSSIGGYVSGGCIRMYDNEVEWLFSKVEVNTPVVITTSKKSFDSIAASYGLKGKGSTAPVSTAPSSVLKKGMKGPQVKQLQTLLTKKGYSTKGIDGVFGPATEAAVKKFQKANKLKADGIVGSSTKKKLGMK
;
A
#
# COMPACT_ATOMS: atom_id res chain seq x y z
N MET A 1 -3.87 4.14 -79.30
CA MET A 1 -3.16 3.20 -78.41
C MET A 1 -2.62 3.99 -77.20
N LYS A 2 -3.41 4.10 -76.12
CA LYS A 2 -3.05 4.84 -74.90
C LYS A 2 -2.31 3.90 -73.94
N LYS A 3 -1.07 4.23 -73.56
CA LYS A 3 -0.33 3.54 -72.49
C LYS A 3 -0.78 4.12 -71.15
N ILE A 4 -1.40 3.31 -70.31
CA ILE A 4 -1.84 3.68 -68.95
C ILE A 4 -0.67 3.39 -67.99
N MET A 5 -0.15 4.45 -67.37
CA MET A 5 0.78 4.37 -66.24
C MET A 5 0.05 3.83 -65.01
N ILE A 6 0.52 2.71 -64.46
CA ILE A 6 0.10 2.22 -63.15
C ILE A 6 1.08 2.79 -62.12
N SER A 7 0.62 3.75 -61.34
CA SER A 7 1.32 4.26 -60.15
C SER A 7 0.97 3.37 -58.96
N LEU A 8 1.93 2.60 -58.47
CA LEU A 8 1.79 1.72 -57.32
C LEU A 8 2.06 2.53 -56.04
N MET A 9 1.00 3.04 -55.42
CA MET A 9 1.07 3.79 -54.17
C MET A 9 1.13 2.80 -52.99
N LEU A 10 2.34 2.49 -52.52
CA LEU A 10 2.57 1.70 -51.32
C LEU A 10 2.17 2.53 -50.08
N LEU A 11 1.00 2.25 -49.52
CA LEU A 11 0.62 2.75 -48.19
C LEU A 11 1.33 1.93 -47.12
N LEU A 12 2.45 2.46 -46.62
CA LEU A 12 3.14 1.94 -45.45
C LEU A 12 2.30 2.29 -44.20
N SER A 13 1.45 1.36 -43.77
CA SER A 13 0.71 1.48 -42.52
C SER A 13 1.68 1.40 -41.35
N LEU A 14 2.01 2.56 -40.76
CA LEU A 14 2.81 2.66 -39.56
C LEU A 14 1.98 2.14 -38.37
N VAL A 15 2.14 0.86 -38.03
CA VAL A 15 1.58 0.30 -36.80
C VAL A 15 2.43 0.81 -35.64
N LEU A 16 1.97 1.88 -34.99
CA LEU A 16 2.52 2.33 -33.72
C LEU A 16 2.17 1.28 -32.66
N PHE A 17 3.12 0.39 -32.36
CA PHE A 17 3.10 -0.37 -31.12
C PHE A 17 3.29 0.62 -29.97
N GLU A 18 2.21 1.05 -29.33
CA GLU A 18 2.31 1.67 -28.02
C GLU A 18 2.89 0.61 -27.06
N ALA A 19 4.16 0.78 -26.70
CA ALA A 19 4.74 0.04 -25.59
C ALA A 19 3.85 0.30 -24.36
N PRO A 20 3.45 -0.74 -23.60
CA PRO A 20 2.66 -0.52 -22.41
C PRO A 20 3.42 0.45 -21.51
N ALA A 21 2.82 1.61 -21.26
CA ALA A 21 3.35 2.59 -20.34
C ALA A 21 3.67 1.86 -19.04
N LEU A 22 4.95 1.95 -18.61
CA LEU A 22 5.39 1.39 -17.34
C LEU A 22 4.40 1.84 -16.26
N ALA A 23 3.75 0.85 -15.65
CA ALA A 23 2.60 1.00 -14.79
C ALA A 23 2.69 2.21 -13.85
N ALA A 24 1.58 2.96 -13.76
CA ALA A 24 1.28 3.80 -12.61
C ALA A 24 1.63 3.02 -11.34
N GLY A 25 2.37 3.66 -10.42
CA GLY A 25 2.90 3.01 -9.21
C GLY A 25 1.82 2.22 -8.47
N ALA A 26 2.20 1.08 -7.89
CA ALA A 26 1.25 0.23 -7.18
C ALA A 26 0.53 1.01 -6.08
N ASP A 27 -0.79 0.88 -6.02
CA ASP A 27 -1.64 1.56 -5.03
C ASP A 27 -1.22 1.17 -3.60
N GLU A 28 -0.74 -0.04 -3.38
CA GLU A 28 -0.15 -0.47 -2.13
C GLU A 28 1.18 -1.20 -2.33
N PHE A 29 2.08 -1.11 -1.34
CA PHE A 29 3.34 -1.84 -1.34
C PHE A 29 3.94 -1.97 0.06
N ILE A 30 4.90 -2.88 0.20
CA ILE A 30 5.62 -3.13 1.45
C ILE A 30 7.10 -2.84 1.25
N ILE A 31 7.75 -2.25 2.26
CA ILE A 31 9.20 -2.16 2.34
C ILE A 31 9.66 -2.80 3.64
N ILE A 32 10.57 -3.75 3.58
CA ILE A 32 11.28 -4.33 4.71
C ILE A 32 12.71 -3.82 4.69
N ASN A 33 13.10 -3.14 5.77
CA ASN A 33 14.47 -2.70 5.97
C ASN A 33 15.13 -3.57 7.04
N LYS A 34 16.08 -4.40 6.60
CA LYS A 34 16.83 -5.32 7.45
C LYS A 34 17.75 -4.59 8.42
N ALA A 35 18.27 -3.41 8.04
CA ALA A 35 19.22 -2.65 8.87
C ALA A 35 18.66 -2.27 10.25
N ASN A 36 17.35 -2.12 10.35
CA ASN A 36 16.66 -1.76 11.58
C ASN A 36 15.51 -2.70 11.94
N ASN A 37 15.39 -3.84 11.23
CA ASN A 37 14.36 -4.85 11.46
C ASN A 37 12.94 -4.26 11.51
N LYS A 38 12.60 -3.44 10.51
CA LYS A 38 11.28 -2.85 10.36
C LYS A 38 10.64 -3.17 9.01
N LEU A 39 9.31 -3.33 9.04
CA LEU A 39 8.44 -3.40 7.88
C LEU A 39 7.58 -2.14 7.82
N ALA A 40 7.46 -1.53 6.65
CA ALA A 40 6.59 -0.41 6.36
C ALA A 40 5.54 -0.84 5.33
N TYR A 41 4.27 -0.61 5.65
CA TYR A 41 3.15 -0.78 4.71
C TYR A 41 2.72 0.58 4.18
N TYR A 42 2.62 0.67 2.85
CA TYR A 42 2.15 1.83 2.12
C TYR A 42 0.82 1.54 1.45
N ASP A 43 -0.04 2.55 1.44
CA ASP A 43 -1.31 2.59 0.71
C ASP A 43 -1.46 3.98 0.11
N ASN A 44 -1.85 4.05 -1.16
CA ASN A 44 -1.93 5.24 -1.97
C ASN A 44 -0.67 6.12 -1.86
N ASN A 45 0.52 5.50 -2.00
CA ASN A 45 1.85 6.13 -1.87
C ASN A 45 2.15 6.78 -0.50
N LYS A 46 1.34 6.52 0.52
CA LYS A 46 1.50 7.07 1.88
C LYS A 46 1.87 5.97 2.85
N LEU A 47 2.82 6.26 3.72
CA LEU A 47 3.19 5.36 4.80
C LEU A 47 2.01 5.27 5.78
N VAL A 48 1.39 4.09 5.87
CA VAL A 48 0.23 3.87 6.75
C VAL A 48 0.68 3.40 8.12
N LYS A 49 1.57 2.40 8.15
CA LYS A 49 2.02 1.79 9.41
C LYS A 49 3.42 1.19 9.27
N THR A 50 4.16 1.22 10.37
CA THR A 50 5.43 0.50 10.52
C THR A 50 5.33 -0.54 11.63
N PHE A 51 6.10 -1.61 11.49
CA PHE A 51 6.12 -2.76 12.38
C PHE A 51 7.56 -3.13 12.70
N LYS A 52 7.80 -3.61 13.92
CA LYS A 52 9.02 -4.36 14.22
C LYS A 52 8.88 -5.75 13.61
N VAL A 53 9.95 -6.28 13.01
CA VAL A 53 9.95 -7.61 12.40
C VAL A 53 11.21 -8.38 12.76
N GLY A 54 11.15 -9.70 12.79
CA GLY A 54 12.33 -10.55 12.83
C GLY A 54 12.80 -10.86 11.41
N THR A 55 14.10 -10.77 11.13
CA THR A 55 14.67 -11.15 9.82
C THR A 55 15.72 -12.26 9.96
N GLY A 56 16.33 -12.66 8.86
CA GLY A 56 17.29 -13.76 8.80
C GLY A 56 18.52 -13.52 9.68
N ARG A 57 18.99 -14.59 10.34
CA ARG A 57 20.18 -14.57 11.22
C ARG A 57 21.45 -14.13 10.50
N GLN A 58 21.54 -14.39 9.20
CA GLN A 58 22.64 -13.95 8.35
C GLN A 58 22.13 -12.98 7.29
N PRO A 59 22.95 -12.01 6.84
CA PRO A 59 22.57 -11.05 5.82
C PRO A 59 22.00 -11.68 4.54
N SER A 60 22.46 -12.86 4.15
CA SER A 60 22.03 -13.57 2.93
C SER A 60 20.73 -14.36 3.08
N TYR A 61 20.25 -14.59 4.31
CA TYR A 61 19.11 -15.49 4.56
C TYR A 61 17.78 -14.86 4.17
N THR A 62 17.55 -13.61 4.57
CA THR A 62 16.42 -12.83 4.04
C THR A 62 16.88 -12.15 2.75
N PRO A 63 16.38 -12.59 1.57
CA PRO A 63 16.85 -12.11 0.28
C PRO A 63 16.48 -10.64 0.08
N GLU A 64 17.42 -9.84 -0.42
CA GLU A 64 17.15 -8.47 -0.84
C GLU A 64 16.68 -8.44 -2.30
N GLY A 65 15.84 -7.45 -2.63
CA GLY A 65 15.30 -7.31 -3.98
C GLY A 65 13.86 -6.80 -4.01
N LYS A 66 13.29 -6.83 -5.22
CA LYS A 66 11.88 -6.58 -5.48
C LYS A 66 11.16 -7.91 -5.64
N PHE A 67 10.09 -8.11 -4.87
CA PHE A 67 9.26 -9.30 -4.86
C PHE A 67 7.79 -8.90 -4.93
N LYS A 68 6.92 -9.92 -4.94
CA LYS A 68 5.47 -9.76 -4.81
C LYS A 68 4.95 -10.79 -3.83
N VAL A 69 3.86 -10.44 -3.16
CA VAL A 69 3.01 -11.44 -2.48
C VAL A 69 2.35 -12.30 -3.55
N VAL A 70 2.49 -13.62 -3.47
CA VAL A 70 1.94 -14.56 -4.46
C VAL A 70 0.89 -15.51 -3.89
N ASN A 71 0.84 -15.66 -2.57
CA ASN A 71 -0.23 -16.40 -1.91
C ASN A 71 -0.47 -15.87 -0.50
N LYS A 72 -1.64 -16.21 0.04
CA LYS A 72 -2.09 -15.82 1.37
C LYS A 72 -2.74 -17.02 2.05
N ILE A 73 -2.23 -17.46 3.19
CA ILE A 73 -2.73 -18.64 3.90
C ILE A 73 -3.01 -18.26 5.36
N LYS A 74 -4.19 -18.62 5.86
CA LYS A 74 -4.51 -18.57 7.30
C LYS A 74 -4.04 -19.88 7.93
N ASN A 75 -3.39 -19.81 9.09
CA ASN A 75 -2.99 -20.97 9.88
C ASN A 75 -2.25 -22.05 9.04
N ARG A 76 -1.14 -21.67 8.40
CA ARG A 76 -0.37 -22.61 7.56
C ARG A 76 0.26 -23.71 8.43
N PRO A 77 0.09 -25.01 8.11
CA PRO A 77 0.83 -26.06 8.78
C PRO A 77 2.35 -25.89 8.67
N TYR A 78 3.07 -26.31 9.70
CA TYR A 78 4.53 -26.35 9.71
C TYR A 78 5.02 -27.78 9.48
N TYR A 79 5.14 -28.14 8.20
CA TYR A 79 5.41 -29.50 7.74
C TYR A 79 6.70 -30.11 8.28
N SER A 80 7.78 -29.33 8.41
CA SER A 80 9.09 -29.84 8.84
C SER A 80 9.08 -30.45 10.25
N ALA A 81 8.14 -30.06 11.10
CA ALA A 81 7.96 -30.64 12.44
C ALA A 81 6.55 -31.22 12.64
N ASN A 82 5.82 -31.46 11.54
CA ASN A 82 4.44 -31.99 11.56
C ASN A 82 3.50 -31.25 12.53
N ILE A 83 3.61 -29.91 12.60
CA ILE A 83 2.75 -29.11 13.49
C ILE A 83 1.54 -28.62 12.70
N PRO A 84 0.30 -28.89 13.17
CA PRO A 84 -0.92 -28.42 12.52
C PRO A 84 -1.00 -26.89 12.39
N GLY A 85 -1.82 -26.44 11.44
CA GLY A 85 -2.18 -25.04 11.32
C GLY A 85 -2.99 -24.56 12.51
N GLY A 86 -2.63 -23.41 13.08
CA GLY A 86 -3.36 -22.81 14.21
C GLY A 86 -2.98 -23.38 15.58
N ASP A 87 -2.11 -24.39 15.64
CA ASP A 87 -1.49 -24.84 16.88
C ASP A 87 -0.62 -23.70 17.48
N PRO A 88 -0.76 -23.36 18.77
CA PRO A 88 0.05 -22.31 19.41
C PRO A 88 1.57 -22.53 19.32
N ARG A 89 2.02 -23.77 19.13
CA ARG A 89 3.44 -24.12 18.96
C ARG A 89 3.94 -23.92 17.54
N ASN A 90 3.07 -23.59 16.59
CA ASN A 90 3.44 -23.43 15.20
C ASN A 90 4.28 -22.14 15.02
N PRO A 91 5.57 -22.24 14.61
CA PRO A 91 6.45 -21.08 14.49
C PRO A 91 6.07 -20.13 13.35
N LEU A 92 5.12 -20.53 12.48
CA LEU A 92 4.61 -19.69 11.41
C LEU A 92 3.50 -18.75 11.87
N GLY A 93 2.93 -18.97 13.06
CA GLY A 93 1.81 -18.20 13.60
C GLY A 93 0.53 -18.33 12.77
N ASN A 94 -0.31 -17.30 12.84
CA ASN A 94 -1.69 -17.36 12.36
C ASN A 94 -1.91 -16.91 10.90
N ARG A 95 -0.94 -16.21 10.27
CA ARG A 95 -1.04 -15.70 8.90
C ARG A 95 0.26 -15.89 8.14
N TRP A 96 0.13 -16.15 6.84
CA TRP A 96 1.23 -16.33 5.90
C TRP A 96 0.98 -15.50 4.65
N LEU A 97 1.92 -14.61 4.31
CA LEU A 97 1.98 -13.86 3.06
C LEU A 97 3.22 -14.35 2.29
N GLY A 98 3.01 -15.31 1.39
CA GLY A 98 4.10 -15.94 0.65
C GLY A 98 4.71 -14.98 -0.37
N LEU A 99 6.04 -14.92 -0.40
CA LEU A 99 6.83 -14.10 -1.31
C LEU A 99 7.44 -14.96 -2.40
N ASN A 100 7.35 -14.53 -3.66
CA ASN A 100 8.12 -15.17 -4.72
C ASN A 100 9.57 -14.67 -4.71
N ALA A 101 10.32 -15.08 -3.71
CA ALA A 101 11.76 -14.87 -3.64
C ALA A 101 12.48 -16.15 -4.10
N ARG A 102 13.53 -15.99 -4.91
CA ARG A 102 14.37 -17.09 -5.42
C ARG A 102 13.56 -18.21 -6.13
N GLY A 103 12.48 -17.86 -6.83
CA GLY A 103 11.65 -18.82 -7.56
C GLY A 103 10.87 -19.80 -6.67
N THR A 104 10.67 -19.47 -5.40
CA THR A 104 9.99 -20.35 -4.45
C THR A 104 8.46 -20.22 -4.44
N TRP A 105 7.89 -19.34 -5.26
CA TRP A 105 6.43 -19.20 -5.43
C TRP A 105 5.65 -19.06 -4.10
N GLY A 106 6.27 -18.47 -3.08
CA GLY A 106 5.66 -18.23 -1.77
C GLY A 106 5.53 -19.46 -0.87
N THR A 107 6.26 -20.54 -1.15
CA THR A 107 6.30 -21.74 -0.29
C THR A 107 7.42 -21.69 0.75
N THR A 108 8.51 -20.97 0.48
CA THR A 108 9.72 -20.92 1.32
C THR A 108 9.88 -19.60 2.05
N TYR A 109 9.72 -18.46 1.36
CA TYR A 109 9.88 -17.13 1.95
C TYR A 109 8.52 -16.48 2.16
N ALA A 110 8.31 -15.90 3.35
CA ALA A 110 7.05 -15.23 3.67
C ALA A 110 7.23 -14.12 4.71
N ILE A 111 6.25 -13.21 4.73
CA ILE A 111 5.92 -12.43 5.91
C ILE A 111 4.86 -13.22 6.67
N HIS A 112 5.13 -13.58 7.92
CA HIS A 112 4.24 -14.46 8.68
C HIS A 112 4.17 -14.09 10.16
N GLY A 113 3.23 -14.70 10.87
CA GLY A 113 3.08 -14.59 12.32
C GLY A 113 4.21 -15.25 13.09
N ASN A 114 4.04 -15.50 14.38
CA ASN A 114 5.13 -16.01 15.20
C ASN A 114 4.61 -16.49 16.56
N ASN A 115 5.05 -17.68 16.98
CA ASN A 115 4.76 -18.21 18.32
C ASN A 115 5.77 -17.77 19.40
N ASN A 116 6.83 -17.06 19.03
CA ASN A 116 7.84 -16.58 19.98
C ASN A 116 8.01 -15.05 19.91
N PRO A 117 7.09 -14.26 20.50
CA PRO A 117 7.04 -12.80 20.38
C PRO A 117 8.35 -12.06 20.73
N SER A 118 9.18 -12.60 21.63
CA SER A 118 10.46 -12.00 22.02
C SER A 118 11.49 -12.00 20.89
N SER A 119 11.32 -12.86 19.87
CA SER A 119 12.21 -12.92 18.71
C SER A 119 11.98 -11.78 17.70
N ILE A 120 10.90 -11.02 17.82
CA ILE A 120 10.59 -9.90 16.92
C ILE A 120 11.53 -8.72 17.17
N GLY A 121 12.09 -8.16 16.10
CA GLY A 121 13.08 -7.08 16.13
C GLY A 121 14.53 -7.57 16.04
N GLY A 122 14.77 -8.88 16.11
CA GLY A 122 16.09 -9.50 15.99
C GLY A 122 16.38 -10.15 14.63
N TYR A 123 17.63 -10.55 14.43
CA TYR A 123 18.08 -11.41 13.33
C TYR A 123 18.01 -12.87 13.77
N VAL A 124 16.85 -13.51 13.58
CA VAL A 124 16.47 -14.77 14.26
C VAL A 124 16.00 -15.87 13.32
N SER A 125 15.58 -15.54 12.10
CA SER A 125 14.91 -16.49 11.20
C SER A 125 15.89 -17.21 10.24
N GLY A 126 15.39 -18.25 9.58
CA GLY A 126 16.07 -18.90 8.44
C GLY A 126 15.93 -18.12 7.12
N GLY A 127 15.27 -16.95 7.12
CA GLY A 127 15.10 -16.11 5.94
C GLY A 127 13.73 -15.44 5.83
N CYS A 128 12.71 -15.96 6.50
CA CYS A 128 11.38 -15.33 6.56
C CYS A 128 11.36 -14.05 7.40
N ILE A 129 10.30 -13.26 7.22
CA ILE A 129 10.02 -12.05 7.99
C ILE A 129 8.97 -12.41 9.04
N ARG A 130 9.35 -12.41 10.32
CA ARG A 130 8.46 -12.71 11.45
C ARG A 130 7.79 -11.44 11.95
N MET A 131 6.52 -11.52 12.26
CA MET A 131 5.70 -10.44 12.85
C MET A 131 4.99 -10.94 14.11
N TYR A 132 4.51 -10.03 14.95
CA TYR A 132 3.54 -10.39 15.98
C TYR A 132 2.22 -10.84 15.32
N ASP A 133 1.58 -11.85 15.91
CA ASP A 133 0.36 -12.46 15.35
C ASP A 133 -0.79 -11.46 15.15
N ASN A 134 -1.01 -10.55 16.09
CA ASN A 134 -2.03 -9.49 15.95
C ASN A 134 -1.70 -8.47 14.84
N GLU A 135 -0.41 -8.19 14.60
CA GLU A 135 0.03 -7.22 13.59
C GLU A 135 -0.01 -7.82 12.18
N VAL A 136 0.38 -9.09 12.03
CA VAL A 136 0.28 -9.78 10.73
C VAL A 136 -1.17 -10.04 10.34
N GLU A 137 -2.09 -10.22 11.29
CA GLU A 137 -3.53 -10.28 11.00
C GLU A 137 -4.04 -8.99 10.38
N TRP A 138 -3.63 -7.85 10.93
CA TRP A 138 -3.93 -6.56 10.34
C TRP A 138 -3.32 -6.44 8.94
N LEU A 139 -2.03 -6.76 8.78
CA LEU A 139 -1.36 -6.66 7.48
C LEU A 139 -2.01 -7.56 6.43
N PHE A 140 -2.36 -8.79 6.82
CA PHE A 140 -3.06 -9.75 5.98
C PHE A 140 -4.43 -9.25 5.53
N SER A 141 -5.13 -8.44 6.34
CA SER A 141 -6.41 -7.83 5.95
C SER A 141 -6.27 -6.69 4.93
N LYS A 142 -5.06 -6.13 4.79
CA LYS A 142 -4.78 -4.98 3.90
C LYS A 142 -4.19 -5.40 2.58
N VAL A 143 -3.20 -6.29 2.63
CA VAL A 143 -2.37 -6.67 1.49
C VAL A 143 -3.13 -7.61 0.55
N GLU A 144 -3.12 -7.32 -0.73
CA GLU A 144 -3.64 -8.19 -1.79
C GLU A 144 -2.58 -9.17 -2.32
N VAL A 145 -2.99 -10.11 -3.17
CA VAL A 145 -2.01 -10.86 -3.98
C VAL A 145 -1.50 -9.93 -5.08
N ASN A 146 -0.24 -10.08 -5.46
CA ASN A 146 0.55 -9.22 -6.36
C ASN A 146 1.07 -7.92 -5.76
N THR A 147 0.76 -7.60 -4.50
CA THR A 147 1.31 -6.43 -3.80
C THR A 147 2.84 -6.46 -3.82
N PRO A 148 3.49 -5.39 -4.32
CA PRO A 148 4.94 -5.31 -4.36
C PRO A 148 5.56 -5.30 -2.95
N VAL A 149 6.68 -5.99 -2.82
CA VAL A 149 7.46 -6.06 -1.59
C VAL A 149 8.92 -5.76 -1.94
N VAL A 150 9.49 -4.72 -1.33
CA VAL A 150 10.93 -4.46 -1.38
C VAL A 150 11.57 -4.93 -0.10
N ILE A 151 12.65 -5.68 -0.22
CA ILE A 151 13.52 -6.02 0.92
C ILE A 151 14.89 -5.42 0.65
N THR A 152 15.41 -4.67 1.60
CA THR A 152 16.67 -3.94 1.45
C THR A 152 17.38 -3.78 2.79
N THR A 153 18.66 -3.41 2.75
CA THR A 153 19.42 -2.89 3.89
C THR A 153 19.78 -1.44 3.59
N SER A 154 19.25 -0.49 4.38
CA SER A 154 19.50 0.93 4.12
C SER A 154 19.48 1.78 5.38
N LYS A 155 20.30 2.84 5.40
CA LYS A 155 20.24 3.92 6.40
C LYS A 155 19.18 4.98 6.08
N LYS A 156 18.55 4.92 4.90
CA LYS A 156 17.56 5.89 4.44
C LYS A 156 16.22 5.70 5.17
N SER A 157 15.42 6.77 5.22
CA SER A 157 14.02 6.68 5.63
C SER A 157 13.22 5.81 4.66
N PHE A 158 12.09 5.24 5.11
CA PHE A 158 11.23 4.44 4.23
C PHE A 158 10.73 5.21 3.02
N ASP A 159 10.45 6.51 3.14
CA ASP A 159 10.01 7.33 2.01
C ASP A 159 11.11 7.47 0.96
N SER A 160 12.36 7.69 1.40
CA SER A 160 13.52 7.78 0.52
C SER A 160 13.85 6.44 -0.14
N ILE A 161 13.62 5.32 0.55
CA ILE A 161 13.71 3.97 -0.03
C ILE A 161 12.61 3.78 -1.08
N ALA A 162 11.35 4.12 -0.76
CA ALA A 162 10.24 4.01 -1.69
C ALA A 162 10.50 4.79 -2.99
N ALA A 163 11.01 6.01 -2.87
CA ALA A 163 11.42 6.83 -4.01
C ALA A 163 12.54 6.17 -4.81
N SER A 164 13.60 5.65 -4.16
CA SER A 164 14.72 5.02 -4.89
C SER A 164 14.34 3.76 -5.65
N TYR A 165 13.29 3.06 -5.21
CA TYR A 165 12.77 1.88 -5.90
C TYR A 165 11.69 2.20 -6.94
N GLY A 166 11.33 3.48 -7.11
CA GLY A 166 10.29 3.94 -8.04
C GLY A 166 8.88 3.50 -7.63
N LEU A 167 8.67 3.21 -6.34
CA LEU A 167 7.38 2.74 -5.82
C LEU A 167 6.37 3.89 -5.65
N LYS A 168 6.87 5.13 -5.53
CA LYS A 168 6.07 6.34 -5.59
C LYS A 168 6.14 6.88 -7.01
N GLY A 169 4.98 7.06 -7.66
CA GLY A 169 4.90 7.55 -9.04
C GLY A 169 5.71 8.85 -9.26
N LYS A 170 6.15 9.09 -10.51
CA LYS A 170 6.90 10.31 -10.91
C LYS A 170 6.11 11.58 -10.57
N GLY A 171 6.36 12.12 -9.39
CA GLY A 171 5.72 13.33 -8.86
C GLY A 171 6.14 13.66 -7.44
N SER A 172 7.35 13.25 -7.02
CA SER A 172 7.83 13.50 -5.65
C SER A 172 9.34 13.76 -5.63
N THR A 173 9.72 14.98 -5.99
CA THR A 173 10.95 15.64 -5.52
C THR A 173 10.61 16.35 -4.21
N ALA A 174 11.32 16.02 -3.13
CA ALA A 174 11.16 16.45 -1.72
C ALA A 174 11.21 18.00 -1.52
N PRO A 175 10.83 18.62 -0.37
CA PRO A 175 10.85 18.03 0.99
C PRO A 175 9.73 18.43 2.01
N VAL A 176 9.77 17.75 3.18
CA VAL A 176 9.22 18.07 4.53
C VAL A 176 7.69 18.03 4.82
N SER A 177 7.30 16.99 5.57
CA SER A 177 6.49 16.98 6.82
C SER A 177 5.37 18.02 7.06
N THR A 178 4.10 17.57 7.08
CA THR A 178 3.17 17.62 8.25
C THR A 178 1.86 16.86 7.98
N ALA A 179 1.72 15.64 8.51
CA ALA A 179 0.47 14.93 8.86
C ALA A 179 -0.64 14.73 7.75
N PRO A 180 -1.68 13.90 7.97
CA PRO A 180 -1.81 12.59 7.32
C PRO A 180 -2.89 12.57 6.21
N SER A 181 -2.95 11.49 5.43
CA SER A 181 -4.22 11.04 4.81
C SER A 181 -5.18 10.45 5.85
N SER A 182 -5.31 11.11 7.00
CA SER A 182 -6.36 10.82 7.96
C SER A 182 -7.64 11.45 7.44
N VAL A 183 -8.68 10.64 7.34
CA VAL A 183 -10.09 11.01 7.45
C VAL A 183 -10.30 12.43 8.03
N LEU A 184 -11.09 13.28 7.36
CA LEU A 184 -11.46 14.59 7.93
C LEU A 184 -12.70 14.47 8.82
N LYS A 185 -12.68 15.06 10.01
CA LYS A 185 -13.79 15.07 10.96
C LYS A 185 -13.83 16.37 11.77
N LYS A 186 -14.92 16.58 12.50
CA LYS A 186 -15.11 17.74 13.39
C LYS A 186 -13.87 17.97 14.28
N GLY A 187 -13.48 19.23 14.41
CA GLY A 187 -12.33 19.67 15.20
C GLY A 187 -11.02 19.77 14.41
N MET A 188 -10.95 19.19 13.20
CA MET A 188 -9.77 19.34 12.33
C MET A 188 -9.69 20.73 11.71
N LYS A 189 -8.47 21.19 11.46
CA LYS A 189 -8.20 22.48 10.81
C LYS A 189 -7.12 22.29 9.73
N GLY A 190 -7.13 23.12 8.69
CA GLY A 190 -6.04 23.18 7.71
C GLY A 190 -6.48 23.17 6.24
N PRO A 191 -5.52 23.13 5.31
CA PRO A 191 -5.77 23.24 3.87
C PRO A 191 -6.72 22.16 3.32
N GLN A 192 -6.64 20.94 3.83
CA GLN A 192 -7.54 19.85 3.44
C GLN A 192 -9.00 20.14 3.84
N VAL A 193 -9.21 20.81 4.97
CA VAL A 193 -10.56 21.24 5.38
C VAL A 193 -11.07 22.36 4.49
N LYS A 194 -10.21 23.31 4.07
CA LYS A 194 -10.58 24.34 3.07
C LYS A 194 -11.01 23.69 1.76
N GLN A 195 -10.23 22.74 1.25
CA GLN A 195 -10.58 22.00 0.02
C GLN A 195 -11.91 21.27 0.16
N LEU A 196 -12.17 20.61 1.30
CA LEU A 196 -13.45 19.99 1.59
C LEU A 196 -14.60 21.02 1.55
N GLN A 197 -14.46 22.14 2.24
CA GLN A 197 -15.47 23.21 2.29
C GLN A 197 -15.73 23.80 0.89
N THR A 198 -14.68 24.01 0.09
CA THR A 198 -14.80 24.45 -1.31
C THR A 198 -15.60 23.44 -2.14
N LEU A 199 -15.28 22.15 -2.05
CA LEU A 199 -15.95 21.11 -2.83
C LEU A 199 -17.41 20.91 -2.41
N LEU A 200 -17.69 20.94 -1.10
CA LEU A 200 -19.05 20.87 -0.59
C LEU A 200 -19.88 22.06 -1.06
N THR A 201 -19.36 23.28 -0.91
CA THR A 201 -20.03 24.50 -1.35
C THR A 201 -20.26 24.50 -2.87
N LYS A 202 -19.26 24.10 -3.66
CA LYS A 202 -19.38 23.93 -5.12
C LYS A 202 -20.46 22.92 -5.51
N LYS A 203 -20.72 21.91 -4.69
CA LYS A 203 -21.77 20.90 -4.91
C LYS A 203 -23.11 21.26 -4.26
N GLY A 204 -23.28 22.48 -3.74
CA GLY A 204 -24.53 22.99 -3.16
C GLY A 204 -24.71 22.71 -1.67
N TYR A 205 -23.68 22.21 -0.97
CA TYR A 205 -23.71 21.93 0.47
C TYR A 205 -22.96 23.05 1.21
N SER A 206 -23.68 24.10 1.60
CA SER A 206 -23.08 25.27 2.27
C SER A 206 -22.42 24.89 3.62
N THR A 207 -21.17 25.32 3.79
CA THR A 207 -20.41 25.19 5.05
C THR A 207 -20.39 26.46 5.89
N LYS A 208 -21.18 27.49 5.53
CA LYS A 208 -21.17 28.83 6.14
C LYS A 208 -19.80 29.54 6.11
N GLY A 209 -18.96 29.20 5.13
CA GLY A 209 -17.61 29.77 4.94
C GLY A 209 -16.56 28.71 4.61
N ILE A 210 -15.41 29.16 4.09
CA ILE A 210 -14.23 28.34 3.74
C ILE A 210 -13.05 28.83 4.59
N ASP A 211 -13.20 28.70 5.91
CA ASP A 211 -12.22 29.15 6.91
C ASP A 211 -11.11 28.12 7.17
N GLY A 212 -11.28 26.89 6.70
CA GLY A 212 -10.37 25.78 6.95
C GLY A 212 -10.56 25.12 8.31
N VAL A 213 -11.70 25.33 8.97
CA VAL A 213 -12.04 24.74 10.26
C VAL A 213 -13.23 23.79 10.10
N PHE A 214 -13.07 22.55 10.54
CA PHE A 214 -14.12 21.55 10.47
C PHE A 214 -15.04 21.72 11.69
N GLY A 215 -15.85 22.78 11.66
CA GLY A 215 -16.84 23.09 12.69
C GLY A 215 -18.20 22.39 12.46
N PRO A 216 -19.20 22.69 13.31
CA PRO A 216 -20.55 22.12 13.20
C PRO A 216 -21.22 22.33 11.84
N ALA A 217 -20.98 23.49 11.20
CA ALA A 217 -21.53 23.78 9.87
C ALA A 217 -20.93 22.87 8.78
N THR A 218 -19.60 22.66 8.79
CA THR A 218 -18.91 21.74 7.89
C THR A 218 -19.38 20.29 8.11
N GLU A 219 -19.54 19.86 9.36
CA GLU A 219 -20.07 18.53 9.70
C GLU A 219 -21.49 18.31 9.17
N ALA A 220 -22.38 19.30 9.35
CA ALA A 220 -23.74 19.23 8.83
C ALA A 220 -23.77 19.14 7.30
N ALA A 221 -22.90 19.88 6.61
CA ALA A 221 -22.76 19.81 5.16
C ALA A 221 -22.26 18.42 4.69
N VAL A 222 -21.28 17.83 5.39
CA VAL A 222 -20.79 16.47 5.11
C VAL A 222 -21.91 15.44 5.29
N LYS A 223 -22.65 15.48 6.39
CA LYS A 223 -23.75 14.53 6.64
C LYS A 223 -24.86 14.64 5.58
N LYS A 224 -25.21 15.87 5.16
CA LYS A 224 -26.15 16.10 4.06
C LYS A 224 -25.64 15.51 2.74
N PHE A 225 -24.37 15.77 2.41
CA PHE A 225 -23.74 15.21 1.22
C PHE A 225 -23.73 13.68 1.24
N GLN A 226 -23.36 13.08 2.37
CA GLN A 226 -23.34 11.63 2.54
C GLN A 226 -24.73 11.03 2.35
N LYS A 227 -25.76 11.59 2.99
CA LYS A 227 -27.15 11.13 2.86
C LYS A 227 -27.62 11.19 1.40
N ALA A 228 -27.37 12.30 0.71
CA ALA A 228 -27.73 12.48 -0.69
C ALA A 228 -27.01 11.51 -1.64
N ASN A 229 -25.81 11.05 -1.27
CA ASN A 229 -25.00 10.13 -2.07
C ASN A 229 -25.11 8.67 -1.61
N LYS A 230 -26.11 8.32 -0.79
CA LYS A 230 -26.33 6.96 -0.26
C LYS A 230 -25.11 6.41 0.51
N LEU A 231 -24.39 7.28 1.22
CA LEU A 231 -23.31 6.93 2.13
C LEU A 231 -23.81 6.96 3.58
N LYS A 232 -23.06 6.33 4.50
CA LYS A 232 -23.28 6.49 5.94
C LYS A 232 -23.10 7.98 6.32
N ALA A 233 -24.14 8.61 6.85
CA ALA A 233 -24.15 10.03 7.23
C ALA A 233 -23.54 10.27 8.62
N ASP A 234 -22.31 9.80 8.82
CA ASP A 234 -21.59 9.88 10.10
C ASP A 234 -20.81 11.18 10.30
N GLY A 235 -20.74 12.06 9.28
CA GLY A 235 -20.00 13.32 9.34
C GLY A 235 -18.50 13.15 9.19
N ILE A 236 -18.04 11.96 8.80
CA ILE A 236 -16.65 11.58 8.69
C ILE A 236 -16.26 11.47 7.21
N VAL A 237 -15.31 12.28 6.78
CA VAL A 237 -14.83 12.31 5.39
C VAL A 237 -13.71 11.30 5.19
N GLY A 238 -14.12 10.03 5.14
CA GLY A 238 -13.28 8.91 4.73
C GLY A 238 -13.21 8.74 3.20
N SER A 239 -12.58 7.67 2.74
CA SER A 239 -12.27 7.43 1.32
C SER A 239 -13.52 7.46 0.42
N SER A 240 -14.63 6.85 0.86
CA SER A 240 -15.89 6.83 0.09
C SER A 240 -16.48 8.23 -0.09
N THR A 241 -16.46 9.05 0.98
CA THR A 241 -16.93 10.44 0.93
C THR A 241 -16.03 11.29 0.04
N LYS A 242 -14.69 11.13 0.15
CA LYS A 242 -13.70 11.84 -0.70
C LYS A 242 -13.89 11.51 -2.18
N LYS A 243 -14.07 10.22 -2.51
CA LYS A 243 -14.33 9.75 -3.88
C LYS A 243 -15.58 10.41 -4.47
N LYS A 244 -16.69 10.45 -3.73
CA LYS A 244 -17.93 11.10 -4.20
C LYS A 244 -17.80 12.62 -4.31
N LEU A 245 -16.99 13.25 -3.47
CA LEU A 245 -16.71 14.69 -3.54
C LEU A 245 -15.77 15.05 -4.71
N GLY A 246 -15.05 14.09 -5.29
CA GLY A 246 -13.95 14.37 -6.21
C GLY A 246 -12.75 14.98 -5.48
N MET A 247 -12.64 14.74 -4.17
CA MET A 247 -11.55 15.23 -3.34
C MET A 247 -10.35 14.28 -3.47
N LYS A 248 -9.29 14.75 -4.13
CA LYS A 248 -8.02 14.05 -4.29
C LYS A 248 -7.12 14.29 -3.08
#